data_AF-A0A2G5SRI3-F1
#
_entry.id   AF-A0A2G5SRI3-F1
#
_cell.length_a   1.000
_cell.length_b   1.000
_cell.length_c   1.000
_cell.angle_alpha   90.00
_cell.angle_beta   90.00
_cell.angle_gamma   90.00
#
_symmetry.space_group_name_H-M   'P 1'
#
loop_
_entity.id
_entity.type
_entity.pdbx_description
1 polymer ?
#
loop_
_entity_poly.entity_id
_entity_poly.type
_entity_poly.pdbx_seq_one_letter_code
_entity_poly.pdbx_strand_id
1 'polypeptide(L)'
;MFGSMLINTPIVSVFPIVNSIFPPIFFVPFVFTQVVFGIYLYRHMPETRGLAVYDIIESMDKEVESRAASIIDEKLPLIRNRVCQFVPFVSIKLELYRPEL
;
A
#
# COMPACT_ATOMS: atom_id res chain seq x y z
N MET A 1 24.79 -21.65 5.91
CA MET A 1 24.42 -22.63 6.96
C MET A 1 24.86 -22.19 8.36
N PHE A 2 26.10 -21.72 8.56
CA PHE A 2 26.57 -21.24 9.87
C PHE A 2 25.95 -19.91 10.33
N GLY A 3 25.67 -18.98 9.40
CA GLY A 3 25.02 -17.70 9.74
C GLY A 3 23.60 -17.85 10.29
N SER A 4 22.81 -18.78 9.75
CA SER A 4 21.47 -19.07 10.28
C SER A 4 21.54 -19.74 11.66
N MET A 5 22.54 -20.59 11.92
CA MET A 5 22.74 -21.16 13.26
C MET A 5 23.10 -20.07 14.29
N LEU A 6 24.00 -19.14 13.94
CA LEU A 6 24.39 -18.03 14.82
C LEU A 6 23.22 -17.12 15.21
N ILE A 7 22.29 -16.87 14.29
CA ILE A 7 21.11 -16.02 14.55
C ILE A 7 20.05 -16.78 15.37
N ASN A 8 19.85 -18.07 15.11
CA ASN A 8 18.81 -18.85 15.78
C ASN A 8 19.20 -19.33 17.20
N THR A 9 20.49 -19.59 17.44
CA THR A 9 20.99 -20.09 18.74
C THR A 9 20.64 -19.18 19.94
N PRO A 10 20.86 -17.84 19.89
CA PRO A 10 20.53 -16.97 21.01
C PRO A 10 19.01 -16.86 21.23
N ILE A 11 18.20 -16.97 20.18
CA ILE A 11 16.74 -16.91 20.29
C ILE A 11 16.23 -18.14 21.05
N VAL A 12 16.72 -19.33 20.68
CA VAL A 12 16.30 -20.59 21.31
C VAL A 12 16.78 -20.69 22.77
N SER A 13 17.96 -20.14 23.10
CA SER A 13 18.48 -20.18 24.47
C SER A 13 17.86 -19.14 25.41
N VAL A 14 17.50 -17.96 24.90
CA VAL A 14 16.93 -16.86 25.70
C VAL A 14 15.41 -17.02 25.90
N PHE A 15 14.71 -17.63 24.95
CA PHE A 15 13.26 -17.86 25.01
C PHE A 15 12.77 -18.50 26.33
N PRO A 16 13.34 -19.63 26.83
CA PRO A 16 12.87 -20.23 28.08
C PRO A 16 13.01 -19.31 29.29
N ILE A 17 14.03 -18.44 29.31
CA ILE A 17 14.25 -17.47 30.40
C ILE A 17 13.16 -16.40 30.37
N VAL A 18 12.91 -15.80 29.20
CA VAL A 18 11.86 -14.77 29.04
C VAL A 18 10.47 -15.33 29.35
N ASN A 19 10.19 -16.54 28.88
CA ASN A 19 8.92 -17.23 29.14
C ASN A 19 8.72 -17.56 30.63
N SER A 20 9.79 -17.78 31.38
CA SER A 20 9.71 -18.03 32.83
C SER A 20 9.41 -16.76 33.65
N ILE A 21 9.84 -15.59 33.16
CA ILE A 21 9.66 -14.31 33.86
C ILE A 21 8.29 -13.69 33.53
N PHE A 22 7.80 -13.85 32.29
CA PHE A 22 6.55 -13.25 31.82
C PHE A 22 5.54 -14.24 31.18
N PRO A 23 5.16 -15.35 31.85
CA PRO A 23 4.08 -16.19 31.34
C PRO A 23 2.72 -15.51 31.58
N PRO A 24 1.65 -15.74 30.78
CA PRO A 24 1.54 -15.86 29.31
C PRO A 24 1.55 -14.50 28.56
N ILE A 25 1.83 -13.41 29.29
CA ILE A 25 1.69 -12.03 28.81
C ILE A 25 2.65 -11.72 27.66
N PHE A 26 3.80 -12.40 27.57
CA PHE A 26 4.74 -12.26 26.47
C PHE A 26 4.11 -12.42 25.07
N PHE A 27 3.04 -13.22 24.94
CA PHE A 27 2.37 -13.46 23.66
C PHE A 27 1.35 -12.38 23.27
N VAL A 28 0.92 -11.53 24.21
CA VAL A 28 -0.07 -10.48 23.98
C VAL A 28 0.27 -9.55 22.80
N PRO A 29 1.50 -9.01 22.66
CA PRO A 29 1.83 -8.18 21.50
C PRO A 29 1.76 -8.96 20.18
N PHE A 30 2.10 -10.26 20.17
CA PHE A 30 2.01 -11.09 18.96
C PHE A 30 0.56 -11.36 18.56
N VAL A 31 -0.31 -11.65 19.53
CA VAL A 31 -1.74 -11.80 19.26
C VAL A 31 -2.34 -10.50 18.76
N PHE A 32 -1.96 -9.37 19.37
CA PHE A 32 -2.43 -8.06 18.95
C PHE A 32 -1.99 -7.72 17.52
N THR A 33 -0.71 -7.90 17.18
CA THR A 33 -0.24 -7.67 15.82
C THR A 33 -0.91 -8.61 14.83
N GLN A 34 -1.08 -9.90 15.15
CA GLN A 34 -1.77 -10.84 14.28
C GLN A 34 -3.22 -10.42 13.98
N VAL A 35 -3.95 -9.93 14.98
CA VAL A 35 -5.31 -9.42 14.78
C VAL A 35 -5.31 -8.16 13.92
N VAL A 36 -4.44 -7.19 14.21
CA VAL A 36 -4.33 -5.94 13.45
C VAL A 36 -3.95 -6.22 11.99
N PHE A 37 -2.93 -7.04 11.75
CA PHE A 37 -2.51 -7.43 10.41
C PHE A 37 -3.58 -8.24 9.69
N GLY A 38 -4.27 -9.15 10.38
CA GLY A 38 -5.36 -9.93 9.81
C GLY A 38 -6.51 -9.04 9.31
N ILE A 39 -6.93 -8.08 10.13
CA ILE A 39 -7.97 -7.10 9.75
C ILE A 39 -7.47 -6.20 8.61
N TYR A 40 -6.23 -5.74 8.68
CA TYR A 40 -5.64 -4.89 7.65
C TYR A 40 -5.63 -5.59 6.29
N LEU A 41 -5.08 -6.81 6.24
CA LEU A 41 -5.00 -7.61 5.01
C LEU A 41 -6.39 -7.95 4.49
N TYR A 42 -7.33 -8.33 5.35
CA TYR A 42 -8.71 -8.60 4.95
C TYR A 42 -9.36 -7.41 4.22
N ARG A 43 -9.02 -6.17 4.64
CA ARG A 43 -9.62 -4.97 4.06
C ARG A 43 -8.85 -4.41 2.87
N HIS A 44 -7.53 -4.57 2.82
CA HIS A 44 -6.66 -3.88 1.85
C HIS A 44 -6.01 -4.80 0.82
N MET A 45 -6.03 -6.12 1.04
CA MET A 45 -5.43 -7.07 0.11
C MET A 45 -6.53 -7.70 -0.76
N PRO A 46 -6.65 -7.33 -2.04
CA PRO A 46 -7.58 -7.99 -2.95
C PRO A 46 -7.14 -9.43 -3.22
N GLU A 47 -8.11 -10.30 -3.54
CA GLU A 47 -7.84 -11.68 -3.93
C GLU A 47 -7.10 -11.70 -5.28
N THR A 48 -5.88 -12.25 -5.29
CA THR A 48 -5.02 -12.30 -6.49
C THR A 48 -4.99 -13.67 -7.15
N ARG A 49 -5.69 -14.67 -6.59
CA ARG A 49 -5.65 -16.04 -7.10
C ARG A 49 -6.29 -16.14 -8.49
N GLY A 50 -5.50 -16.58 -9.47
CA GLY A 50 -5.97 -16.85 -10.84
C GLY A 50 -5.95 -15.63 -11.76
N LEU A 51 -5.49 -14.47 -11.28
CA LEU A 51 -5.29 -13.28 -12.11
C LEU A 51 -3.90 -13.31 -12.74
N ALA A 52 -3.80 -12.82 -13.98
CA ALA A 52 -2.51 -12.58 -14.61
C ALA A 52 -1.80 -11.42 -13.89
N VAL A 53 -0.46 -11.46 -13.85
CA VAL A 53 0.34 -10.45 -13.14
C VAL A 53 0.07 -9.03 -13.63
N TYR A 54 -0.16 -8.85 -14.93
CA TYR A 54 -0.46 -7.54 -15.53
C TYR A 54 -1.78 -6.95 -15.04
N ASP A 55 -2.82 -7.78 -14.90
CA ASP A 55 -4.13 -7.34 -14.42
C ASP A 55 -4.07 -6.89 -12.95
N ILE A 56 -3.23 -7.56 -12.15
CA ILE A 56 -3.01 -7.19 -10.74
C ILE A 56 -2.34 -5.81 -10.67
N ILE A 57 -1.26 -5.59 -11.42
CA ILE A 57 -0.52 -4.32 -11.42
C ILE A 57 -1.43 -3.18 -11.88
N GLU A 58 -2.18 -3.38 -12.97
CA GLU A 58 -3.09 -2.35 -13.50
C GLU A 58 -4.18 -1.99 -12.47
N SER A 59 -4.71 -2.98 -11.74
CA SER A 59 -5.71 -2.72 -10.70
C SER A 59 -5.14 -1.96 -9.51
N MET A 60 -3.88 -2.25 -9.12
CA MET A 60 -3.19 -1.57 -8.03
C MET A 60 -2.81 -0.14 -8.41
N ASP A 61 -2.30 0.08 -9.62
CA ASP A 61 -1.90 1.40 -10.11
C ASP A 61 -3.11 2.34 -10.17
N LYS A 62 -4.26 1.87 -10.67
CA LYS A 62 -5.51 2.66 -10.67
C LYS A 62 -5.97 3.05 -9.26
N GLU A 63 -5.82 2.15 -8.28
CA GLU A 63 -6.19 2.44 -6.90
C GLU A 63 -5.25 3.49 -6.29
N VAL A 64 -3.95 3.38 -6.53
CA VAL A 64 -2.94 4.36 -6.08
C VAL A 64 -3.17 5.73 -6.73
N GLU A 65 -3.43 5.78 -8.03
CA GLU A 65 -3.76 7.01 -8.76
C GLU A 65 -5.01 7.68 -8.22
N SER A 66 -6.06 6.91 -7.89
CA SER A 66 -7.31 7.46 -7.33
C SER A 66 -7.10 8.13 -5.97
N ARG A 67 -6.24 7.56 -5.13
CA ARG A 67 -5.88 8.11 -3.81
C ARG A 67 -4.95 9.31 -3.93
N ALA A 68 -4.02 9.29 -4.88
CA ALA A 68 -3.16 10.42 -5.18
C ALA A 68 -3.98 11.62 -5.71
N ALA A 69 -4.94 11.37 -6.58
CA ALA A 69 -5.84 12.38 -7.12
C ALA A 69 -6.70 13.04 -6.04
N SER A 70 -7.22 12.29 -5.06
CA SER A 70 -7.98 12.88 -3.95
C SER A 70 -7.13 13.77 -3.05
N ILE A 71 -5.86 13.41 -2.82
CA ILE A 71 -4.93 14.22 -2.01
C ILE A 71 -4.55 15.52 -2.75
N ILE A 72 -4.43 15.45 -4.08
CA ILE A 72 -4.15 16.61 -4.92
C ILE A 72 -5.37 17.55 -4.96
N ASP A 73 -6.59 17.03 -5.10
CA ASP A 73 -7.83 17.82 -5.12
C ASP A 73 -8.07 18.54 -3.78
N GLU A 74 -7.79 17.88 -2.64
CA GLU A 74 -7.89 18.50 -1.30
C GLU A 74 -6.86 19.62 -1.08
N LYS A 75 -5.69 19.58 -1.73
CA LYS A 75 -4.67 20.64 -1.70
C LYS A 75 -4.89 21.78 -2.69
N LEU A 76 -5.82 21.65 -3.64
CA LEU A 76 -6.07 22.61 -4.72
C LEU A 76 -7.43 23.34 -4.72
N PRO A 77 -8.20 23.47 -3.62
CA PRO A 77 -9.51 24.13 -3.70
C PRO A 77 -9.39 25.64 -4.00
N LEU A 78 -8.21 26.24 -3.80
CA LEU A 78 -8.02 27.71 -3.90
C LEU A 78 -7.44 28.21 -5.24
N ILE A 79 -6.85 27.35 -6.07
CA ILE A 79 -6.21 27.80 -7.33
C ILE A 79 -7.19 27.69 -8.52
N ARG A 80 -8.22 26.84 -8.43
CA ARG A 80 -9.20 26.64 -9.50
C ARG A 80 -9.96 27.91 -9.90
N ASN A 81 -10.15 28.86 -8.98
CA ASN A 81 -10.81 30.14 -9.28
C ASN A 81 -9.90 31.18 -9.96
N ARG A 82 -8.59 30.91 -10.14
CA ARG A 82 -7.65 31.81 -10.85
C ARG A 82 -7.19 31.28 -12.21
N VAL A 83 -7.42 30.01 -12.53
CA VAL A 83 -6.90 29.37 -13.76
C VAL A 83 -7.92 29.29 -14.90
N CYS A 84 -9.18 29.73 -14.68
CA CYS A 84 -10.15 29.94 -15.77
C CYS A 84 -9.75 31.06 -16.76
N GLN A 85 -8.60 31.71 -16.60
CA GLN A 85 -8.12 32.74 -17.54
C GLN A 85 -6.91 32.31 -18.38
N PHE A 86 -6.20 31.22 -18.05
CA PHE A 86 -4.89 31.00 -18.69
C PHE A 86 -4.51 29.52 -18.85
N VAL A 87 -5.20 28.78 -19.73
CA VAL A 87 -4.57 27.65 -20.44
C VAL A 87 -5.14 27.51 -21.86
N PRO A 88 -4.52 28.11 -22.90
CA PRO A 88 -4.82 27.81 -24.30
C PRO A 88 -4.24 26.45 -24.77
N PHE A 89 -3.71 25.65 -23.85
CA PHE A 89 -2.86 24.50 -24.17
C PHE A 89 -3.59 23.15 -24.26
N VAL A 90 -4.83 23.03 -23.76
CA VAL A 90 -5.61 21.77 -23.87
C VAL A 90 -6.32 21.67 -25.22
N SER A 91 -6.69 22.78 -25.86
CA SER A 91 -7.34 22.75 -27.19
C SER A 91 -6.42 22.21 -28.29
N ILE A 92 -5.10 22.41 -28.22
CA ILE A 92 -4.17 21.99 -29.28
C ILE A 92 -4.08 20.45 -29.37
N LYS A 93 -4.31 19.72 -28.28
CA LYS A 93 -4.22 18.25 -28.30
C LYS A 93 -5.47 17.56 -28.85
N LEU A 94 -6.62 18.23 -28.84
CA LEU A 94 -7.88 17.68 -29.37
C LEU A 94 -8.06 17.94 -30.87
N GLU A 95 -7.39 18.94 -31.43
CA GLU A 95 -7.39 19.19 -32.88
C GLU A 95 -6.53 18.17 -33.67
N LEU A 96 -5.54 17.54 -33.03
CA LEU A 96 -4.59 16.64 -33.69
C LEU A 96 -5.05 15.17 -33.76
N TYR A 97 -6.18 14.83 -33.14
CA TYR A 97 -6.79 13.50 -33.20
C TYR A 97 -8.14 13.56 -33.93
N ARG A 98 -8.17 14.24 -35.08
CA ARG A 98 -9.18 14.03 -36.12
C ARG A 98 -8.54 13.14 -37.19
N PRO A 99 -8.69 11.81 -37.12
CA PRO A 99 -8.43 10.99 -38.28
C PRO A 99 -9.50 11.29 -39.34
N GLU A 100 -9.08 11.82 -40.47
CA GLU A 100 -9.84 11.82 -41.72
C GLU A 100 -10.21 10.37 -42.08
N LEU A 101 -11.51 10.05 -41.98
CA LEU A 101 -12.23 9.08 -42.82
C LEU A 101 -13.74 9.28 -42.62
#